data_AF-A0A839FJY5-F1
#
_entry.id   AF-A0A839FJY5-F1
#
_cell.length_a   1.000
_cell.length_b   1.000
_cell.length_c   1.000
_cell.angle_alpha   90.00
_cell.angle_beta   90.00
_cell.angle_gamma   90.00
#
_symmetry.space_group_name_H-M   'P 1'
#
loop_
_entity.id
_entity.type
_entity.pdbx_description
1 polymer ?
#
loop_
_entity_poly.entity_id
_entity_poly.type
_entity_poly.pdbx_seq_one_letter_code
_entity_poly.pdbx_strand_id
1 'polypeptide(L)' 'MGERDPDFKDPAAEAHWIGETLQAEVVLVPEAGHYPHSQQPEITARAILDFLDQMVPRS' A
#
# COMPACT_ATOMS: atom_id res chain seq x y z
N MET A 1 -2.33 -0.36 -1.78
CA MET A 1 -3.53 -0.53 -2.64
C MET A 1 -4.62 -1.20 -1.81
N GLY A 2 -5.91 -0.94 -2.05
CA GLY A 2 -6.97 -1.69 -1.38
C GLY A 2 -7.11 -3.10 -1.97
N GLU A 3 -7.31 -4.13 -1.15
CA GLU A 3 -7.41 -5.52 -1.62
C GLU A 3 -8.62 -5.76 -2.56
N ARG A 4 -9.63 -4.87 -2.51
CA ARG A 4 -10.89 -4.92 -3.27
C ARG A 4 -11.03 -3.76 -4.24
N ASP A 5 -9.92 -3.17 -4.67
CA ASP A 5 -9.95 -2.03 -5.58
C ASP A 5 -10.58 -2.44 -6.93
N PRO A 6 -11.78 -1.93 -7.28
CA PRO A 6 -12.50 -2.38 -8.47
C PRO A 6 -11.87 -1.90 -9.78
N ASP A 7 -10.91 -0.99 -9.72
CA ASP A 7 -10.19 -0.51 -10.90
C ASP A 7 -9.25 -1.57 -11.46
N PHE A 8 -8.88 -2.58 -10.65
CA PHE A 8 -8.00 -3.66 -11.04
C PHE A 8 -8.72 -5.00 -11.02
N LYS A 9 -8.50 -5.81 -12.06
CA LYS A 9 -9.07 -7.17 -12.14
C LYS A 9 -8.56 -8.07 -11.01
N ASP A 10 -7.28 -7.92 -10.68
CA ASP A 10 -6.61 -8.57 -9.56
C ASP A 10 -5.71 -7.54 -8.89
N PRO A 11 -6.20 -6.84 -7.85
CA PRO A 11 -5.43 -5.82 -7.14
C PRO A 11 -4.12 -6.36 -6.57
N ALA A 12 -4.09 -7.62 -6.12
CA ALA A 12 -2.88 -8.20 -5.56
C ALA A 12 -1.81 -8.40 -6.63
N ALA A 13 -2.18 -9.01 -7.76
CA ALA A 13 -1.25 -9.23 -8.87
C ALA A 13 -0.70 -7.91 -9.42
N GLU A 14 -1.55 -6.89 -9.58
CA GLU A 14 -1.11 -5.57 -10.04
C GLU A 14 -0.14 -4.91 -9.04
N ALA A 15 -0.49 -4.92 -7.75
CA ALA A 15 0.35 -4.32 -6.72
C ALA A 15 1.72 -5.01 -6.64
N HIS A 16 1.77 -6.34 -6.75
CA HIS A 16 3.01 -7.10 -6.80
C HIS A 16 3.86 -6.73 -8.02
N TRP A 17 3.25 -6.67 -9.20
CA TRP A 17 3.95 -6.26 -10.42
C TRP A 17 4.54 -4.84 -10.33
N ILE A 18 3.79 -3.88 -9.77
CA ILE A 18 4.26 -2.52 -9.52
C ILE A 18 5.44 -2.53 -8.54
N GLY A 19 5.31 -3.28 -7.44
CA GLY A 19 6.33 -3.40 -6.41
C GLY A 19 7.65 -3.97 -6.94
N GLU A 20 7.58 -5.05 -7.73
CA GLU A 20 8.75 -5.62 -8.39
C GLU A 20 9.40 -4.64 -9.38
N THR A 21 8.58 -3.97 -10.20
CA THR A 21 9.06 -3.02 -11.22
C THR A 21 9.75 -1.81 -10.60
N LEU A 22 9.24 -1.30 -9.49
CA LEU A 22 9.77 -0.11 -8.81
C LEU A 22 10.75 -0.43 -7.69
N GLN A 23 10.99 -1.71 -7.40
CA GLN A 23 11.71 -2.18 -6.21
C GLN A 23 11.15 -1.57 -4.91
N ALA A 24 9.82 -1.54 -4.81
CA ALA A 24 9.08 -0.92 -3.72
C ALA A 24 8.40 -1.96 -2.83
N GLU A 25 8.21 -1.62 -1.56
CA GLU A 25 7.37 -2.40 -0.65
C GLU A 25 5.89 -2.29 -1.05
N VAL A 26 5.18 -3.42 -1.00
CA VAL A 26 3.75 -3.48 -1.32
C VAL A 26 2.96 -3.73 -0.05
N VAL A 27 2.01 -2.82 0.22
CA VAL A 27 1.00 -3.00 1.26
C VAL A 27 -0.38 -3.11 0.61
N LEU A 28 -0.97 -4.31 0.68
CA LEU A 28 -2.38 -4.55 0.38
C LEU A 28 -3.20 -4.30 1.65
N VAL A 29 -4.13 -3.37 1.55
CA VAL A 29 -4.95 -2.93 2.68
C VAL A 29 -6.24 -3.75 2.72
N PRO A 30 -6.46 -4.56 3.78
CA PRO A 30 -7.56 -5.50 3.81
C PRO A 30 -8.92 -4.81 3.91
N GLU A 31 -9.96 -5.42 3.33
CA GLU A 31 -11.34 -4.90 3.28
C GLU A 31 -11.50 -3.51 2.62
N ALA A 32 -10.45 -2.96 1.99
CA ALA A 32 -10.48 -1.65 1.34
C ALA A 32 -10.56 -1.75 -0.18
N GLY A 33 -11.21 -0.76 -0.81
CA GLY A 33 -11.27 -0.59 -2.27
C GLY A 33 -10.36 0.55 -2.73
N HIS A 34 -10.84 1.33 -3.70
CA HIS A 34 -10.07 2.39 -4.36
C HIS A 34 -9.51 3.48 -3.41
N TYR A 35 -10.15 3.73 -2.26
CA TYR A 35 -9.73 4.77 -1.30
C TYR A 35 -9.32 4.17 0.05
N PRO A 36 -8.20 3.41 0.12
CA PRO A 36 -7.81 2.69 1.33
C PRO A 36 -7.48 3.63 2.50
N HIS A 37 -6.97 4.83 2.22
CA HIS A 37 -6.69 5.85 3.24
C HIS A 37 -7.94 6.36 3.98
N SER A 38 -9.11 6.27 3.35
CA SER A 38 -10.39 6.69 3.94
C SER A 38 -11.08 5.51 4.65
N GLN A 39 -11.01 4.31 4.04
CA GLN A 39 -11.71 3.11 4.52
C GLN A 39 -10.98 2.40 5.66
N GLN A 40 -9.65 2.39 5.62
CA GLN A 40 -8.77 1.75 6.61
C GLN A 40 -7.63 2.73 6.97
N PRO A 41 -7.96 3.86 7.62
CA PRO A 41 -7.01 4.94 7.87
C PRO A 41 -5.85 4.50 8.76
N GLU A 42 -6.06 3.63 9.74
CA GLU A 42 -5.01 3.21 10.68
C GLU A 42 -3.90 2.41 9.99
N ILE A 43 -4.27 1.39 9.20
CA ILE A 43 -3.31 0.55 8.48
C ILE A 43 -2.58 1.38 7.43
N THR A 44 -3.34 2.22 6.71
CA THR A 44 -2.75 3.09 5.67
C THR A 44 -1.78 4.10 6.28
N ALA A 45 -2.15 4.76 7.38
CA ALA A 45 -1.27 5.71 8.06
C ALA A 45 -0.02 5.03 8.62
N ARG A 46 -0.16 3.82 9.20
CA ARG A 46 0.98 3.03 9.68
C ARG A 46 1.99 2.76 8.56
N ALA A 47 1.53 2.25 7.42
CA ALA A 47 2.39 1.96 6.29
C ALA A 47 3.16 3.21 5.78
N ILE A 48 2.49 4.36 5.74
CA ILE A 48 3.12 5.63 5.35
C ILE A 48 4.18 6.05 6.38
N LEU A 49 3.87 5.97 7.68
CA LEU A 49 4.80 6.36 8.74
C LEU A 49 6.02 5.44 8.79
N ASP A 50 5.83 4.13 8.63
CA ASP A 50 6.92 3.15 8.62
C ASP A 50 7.83 3.35 7.39
N PHE A 51 7.27 3.72 6.23
CA PHE A 51 8.06 4.13 5.07
C PHE A 51 8.88 5.41 5.36
N LEU A 52 8.27 6.42 5.97
CA LEU A 52 8.96 7.67 6.28
C LEU A 52 10.09 7.48 7.30
N ASP A 53 9.92 6.61 8.30
CA ASP A 53 10.96 6.29 9.30
C ASP A 53 12.22 5.69 8.64
N GLN A 54 12.05 4.88 7.59
CA GLN A 54 13.17 4.30 6.83
C GLN A 54 13.99 5.35 6.06
N MET A 55 13.38 6.49 5.73
CA MET A 55 14.02 7.54 4.94
C MET A 55 14.80 8.55 5.80
N VAL A 56 14.59 8.55 7.12
CA VAL A 56 15.32 9.44 8.04
C VAL A 56 16.68 8.80 8.37
N PRO A 57 17.81 9.47 8.08
CA PRO A 57 19.12 8.96 8.47
C PRO A 57 19.20 8.80 9.99
N ARG A 58 19.52 7.59 10.46
CA ARG A 58 19.80 7.37 11.89
C ARG A 58 21.14 8.03 12.21
N SER A 59 21.10 8.97 13.18
CA SER A 59 22.27 9.70 13.68
C SER A 59 23.19 8.80 14.49
#